data_AF-A0A3B0S8H0-F1
#
_entry.id   AF-A0A3B0S8H0-F1
#
_cell.length_a   1.000
_cell.length_b   1.000
_cell.length_c   1.000
_cell.angle_alpha   90.00
_cell.angle_beta   90.00
_cell.angle_gamma   90.00
#
_symmetry.space_group_name_H-M   'P 1'
#
loop_
_entity.id
_entity.type
_entity.pdbx_description
1 polymer ?
#
loop_
_entity_poly.entity_id
_entity_poly.type
_entity_poly.pdbx_seq_one_letter_code
_entity_poly.pdbx_strand_id
1 'polypeptide(L)'
;MTKPHFHTPRSGLVISGTALILLGACTEPFDMDLRDAFNTGNGLSTADAALAASADRPQADARGIISYPGYQVAVAKNGDTVTSLANRIGVNADELARYNGVRPDDQLRDGEVVALPARVPEPLGGPILAPVDINSVAGNALDSAESPGIETTGLDPNTRVGVEPIRHKVERGETAFTIARLYNVSIRSLAEWNGLDSKFTVREGQYLLIPVALPGETTEPYNDTTTELPGAGSITPTPPSAATPLPDEDTTPLSQADENTAPDLGDSQTAADTGRMTWPVRGDIIREYSKGKSEGIDIAAAPGTPVKAAAAGVVAAITEDSNGVPIIVIKHPDNLLTVYSNIGNLRVAKGDKVTRGQPLAEIRSTGTAAVHFEVRDGFESVNPADFLS
;
A
#
# COMPACT_ATOMS: atom_id res chain seq x y z
N MET A 1 -44.44 54.63 -51.51
CA MET A 1 -42.97 54.63 -51.37
C MET A 1 -42.50 53.18 -51.42
N THR A 2 -42.11 52.70 -52.60
CA THR A 2 -40.72 52.56 -53.09
C THR A 2 -40.11 51.19 -52.75
N LYS A 3 -40.17 50.35 -53.79
CA LYS A 3 -39.37 49.19 -54.23
C LYS A 3 -38.48 48.37 -53.27
N PRO A 4 -38.36 47.05 -53.56
CA PRO A 4 -37.55 46.06 -52.85
C PRO A 4 -36.09 46.04 -53.34
N HIS A 5 -35.17 45.49 -52.54
CA HIS A 5 -33.85 45.07 -53.01
C HIS A 5 -33.70 43.55 -52.94
N PHE A 6 -33.67 42.96 -54.13
CA PHE A 6 -33.07 41.68 -54.44
C PHE A 6 -31.55 41.74 -54.27
N HIS A 7 -30.96 40.67 -53.72
CA HIS A 7 -29.79 40.01 -54.34
C HIS A 7 -29.73 38.55 -53.88
N THR A 8 -30.05 37.64 -54.80
CA THR A 8 -29.50 36.28 -54.88
C THR A 8 -28.12 36.34 -55.59
N PRO A 9 -27.50 35.21 -55.96
CA PRO A 9 -26.64 34.37 -55.14
C PRO A 9 -25.20 34.34 -55.68
N ARG A 10 -24.23 33.89 -54.88
CA ARG A 10 -22.99 33.33 -55.43
C ARG A 10 -22.90 31.86 -55.10
N SER A 11 -23.34 31.06 -56.07
CA SER A 11 -22.90 29.69 -56.26
C SER A 11 -21.44 29.68 -56.70
N GLY A 12 -20.68 28.78 -56.11
CA GLY A 12 -19.31 28.40 -56.47
C GLY A 12 -18.90 27.31 -55.50
N LEU A 13 -19.48 26.11 -55.63
CA LEU A 13 -18.83 25.02 -56.36
C LEU A 13 -17.41 24.74 -55.82
N VAL A 14 -17.34 24.04 -54.68
CA VAL A 14 -16.36 22.96 -54.51
C VAL A 14 -17.12 21.81 -53.83
N ILE A 15 -17.83 21.05 -54.66
CA ILE A 15 -18.22 19.68 -54.36
C ILE A 15 -16.96 18.83 -54.61
N SER A 16 -16.81 17.79 -53.78
CA SER A 16 -15.84 16.70 -53.86
C SER A 16 -14.67 16.84 -52.89
N GLY A 17 -14.84 16.23 -51.71
CA GLY A 17 -13.80 16.16 -50.69
C GLY A 17 -14.20 15.44 -49.39
N THR A 18 -15.43 14.94 -49.27
CA THR A 18 -15.89 14.22 -48.06
C THR A 18 -16.73 13.01 -48.45
N ALA A 19 -16.10 12.01 -49.08
CA ALA A 19 -16.69 10.68 -49.26
C ALA A 19 -15.64 9.55 -49.34
N LEU A 20 -14.46 9.75 -48.74
CA LEU A 20 -13.39 8.74 -48.72
C LEU A 20 -12.55 8.81 -47.44
N ILE A 21 -13.21 8.78 -46.29
CA ILE A 21 -12.59 8.43 -45.01
C ILE A 21 -13.55 7.49 -44.26
N LEU A 22 -13.79 6.30 -44.84
CA LEU A 22 -14.52 5.21 -44.16
C LEU A 22 -13.91 3.82 -44.45
N LEU A 23 -12.66 3.73 -44.89
CA LEU A 23 -11.98 2.46 -45.20
C LEU A 23 -10.50 2.49 -44.74
N GLY A 24 -10.25 2.72 -43.45
CA GLY A 24 -8.88 2.79 -42.94
C GLY A 24 -8.69 2.48 -41.46
N ALA A 25 -9.60 1.78 -40.79
CA ALA A 25 -9.48 1.45 -39.36
C ALA A 25 -9.68 -0.04 -39.07
N CYS A 26 -9.25 -0.92 -39.98
CA CYS A 26 -9.30 -2.38 -39.77
C CYS A 26 -8.01 -3.04 -40.26
N THR A 27 -6.87 -2.73 -39.65
CA THR A 27 -5.68 -3.58 -39.70
C THR A 27 -4.84 -3.43 -38.43
N GLU A 28 -5.45 -3.57 -37.26
CA GLU A 28 -4.70 -3.89 -36.05
C GLU A 28 -5.22 -5.24 -35.53
N PRO A 29 -4.35 -6.25 -35.36
CA PRO A 29 -4.76 -7.52 -34.82
C PRO A 29 -5.18 -7.29 -33.36
N PHE A 30 -6.42 -7.63 -33.02
CA PHE A 30 -6.87 -7.71 -31.64
C PHE A 30 -5.94 -8.67 -30.88
N ASP A 31 -5.09 -8.11 -30.00
CA ASP A 31 -4.22 -8.90 -29.13
C ASP A 31 -5.05 -9.45 -27.95
N MET A 32 -5.28 -10.76 -27.96
CA MET A 32 -6.00 -11.48 -26.91
C MET A 32 -5.16 -11.70 -25.63
N ASP A 33 -3.91 -11.24 -25.59
CA ASP A 33 -3.00 -11.47 -24.45
C ASP A 33 -3.01 -10.32 -23.41
N LEU A 34 -3.79 -9.25 -23.60
CA LEU A 34 -3.80 -8.07 -22.71
C LEU A 34 -2.40 -7.53 -22.35
N ARG A 35 -1.36 -7.89 -23.11
CA ARG A 35 0.02 -7.52 -22.81
C ARG A 35 0.24 -6.03 -22.98
N ASP A 36 -0.42 -5.40 -23.93
CA ASP A 36 -0.37 -3.94 -24.09
C ASP A 36 -1.16 -3.18 -23.01
N ALA A 37 -2.17 -3.81 -22.38
CA ALA A 37 -2.84 -3.23 -21.21
C ALA A 37 -1.97 -3.31 -19.94
N PHE A 38 -1.03 -4.26 -19.89
CA PHE A 38 -0.03 -4.38 -18.82
C PHE A 38 1.29 -3.64 -19.11
N ASN A 39 1.59 -3.34 -20.37
CA ASN A 39 2.79 -2.63 -20.80
C ASN A 39 2.61 -1.10 -20.83
N THR A 40 1.36 -0.61 -20.72
CA THR A 40 1.03 0.81 -20.55
C THR A 40 1.02 1.21 -19.07
N GLY A 41 2.12 0.98 -18.36
CA GLY A 41 2.59 1.73 -17.17
C GLY A 41 1.74 1.82 -15.89
N ASN A 42 0.42 1.60 -15.90
CA ASN A 42 -0.48 2.14 -14.88
C ASN A 42 -1.41 1.12 -14.19
N GLY A 43 -1.20 -0.19 -14.36
CA GLY A 43 -2.18 -1.20 -13.92
C GLY A 43 -2.03 -1.78 -12.50
N LEU A 44 -0.82 -2.08 -12.03
CA LEU A 44 -0.59 -2.75 -10.73
C LEU A 44 0.77 -2.36 -10.13
N SER A 45 1.24 -1.15 -10.41
CA SER A 45 2.56 -0.72 -9.98
C SER A 45 2.49 -0.01 -8.63
N THR A 46 3.22 -0.52 -7.64
CA THR A 46 3.60 0.27 -6.45
C THR A 46 4.67 1.31 -6.76
N ALA A 47 5.15 1.39 -8.02
CA ALA A 47 6.20 2.32 -8.41
C ALA A 47 5.74 3.78 -8.27
N ASP A 48 4.49 4.13 -8.59
CA ASP A 48 4.02 5.52 -8.43
C ASP A 48 4.04 6.00 -6.96
N ALA A 49 3.84 5.09 -6.00
CA ALA A 49 4.01 5.38 -4.57
C ALA A 49 5.49 5.43 -4.12
N ALA A 50 6.39 4.86 -4.91
CA ALA A 50 7.84 4.93 -4.71
C ALA A 50 8.49 6.14 -5.43
N LEU A 51 7.76 6.83 -6.31
CA LEU A 51 8.27 7.95 -7.11
C LEU A 51 8.18 9.33 -6.42
N ALA A 52 7.48 9.45 -5.30
CA ALA A 52 7.45 10.70 -4.56
C ALA A 52 8.74 10.88 -3.76
N ALA A 53 9.67 11.70 -4.28
CA ALA A 53 10.78 12.22 -3.50
C ALA A 53 10.22 12.98 -2.29
N SER A 54 10.28 12.35 -1.12
CA SER A 54 10.12 13.05 0.15
C SER A 54 11.28 14.02 0.30
N ALA A 55 11.03 15.22 0.84
CA ALA A 55 12.12 16.07 1.30
C ALA A 55 13.05 15.29 2.26
N ASP A 56 14.30 15.71 2.41
CA ASP A 56 15.20 15.14 3.41
C ASP A 56 14.80 15.59 4.82
N ARG A 57 14.98 14.70 5.80
CA ARG A 57 14.80 15.04 7.21
C ARG A 57 15.81 16.13 7.61
N PRO A 58 15.38 17.23 8.25
CA PRO A 58 16.29 18.24 8.78
C PRO A 58 17.35 17.63 9.69
N GLN A 59 18.57 18.17 9.62
CA GLN A 59 19.65 17.72 10.48
C GLN A 59 19.41 18.14 11.93
N ALA A 60 19.67 17.23 12.85
CA ALA A 60 19.53 17.48 14.27
C ALA A 60 20.66 18.36 14.81
N ASP A 61 20.42 19.08 15.91
CA ASP A 61 21.44 19.85 16.61
C ASP A 61 22.53 18.95 17.24
N ALA A 62 23.53 19.55 17.89
CA ALA A 62 24.62 18.81 18.55
C ALA A 62 24.14 17.81 19.63
N ARG A 63 22.95 18.04 20.22
CA ARG A 63 22.32 17.16 21.22
C ARG A 63 21.46 16.08 20.55
N GLY A 64 21.19 16.20 19.26
CA GLY A 64 20.31 15.33 18.50
C GLY A 64 18.86 15.81 18.48
N ILE A 65 18.55 17.08 18.75
CA ILE A 65 17.18 17.62 18.72
C ILE A 65 16.88 18.23 17.34
N ILE A 66 15.70 17.92 16.81
CA ILE A 66 15.11 18.60 15.66
C ILE A 66 13.90 19.39 16.14
N SER A 67 13.90 20.69 15.85
CA SER A 67 12.88 21.62 16.31
C SER A 67 11.95 22.05 15.20
N TYR A 68 10.64 21.91 15.42
CA TYR A 68 9.57 22.37 14.56
C TYR A 68 8.76 23.50 15.23
N PRO A 69 7.97 24.28 14.48
CA PRO A 69 7.15 25.36 15.04
C PRO A 69 6.16 24.90 16.11
N GLY A 70 5.65 23.66 16.02
CA GLY A 70 4.70 23.09 17.00
C GLY A 70 5.31 22.14 18.05
N TYR A 71 6.42 21.48 17.77
CA TYR A 71 6.97 20.42 18.62
C TYR A 71 8.48 20.22 18.42
N GLN A 72 9.09 19.39 19.25
CA GLN A 72 10.47 18.96 19.09
C GLN A 72 10.54 17.42 19.11
N VAL A 73 11.53 16.89 18.42
CA VAL A 73 11.89 15.47 18.49
C VAL A 73 13.37 15.34 18.79
N ALA A 74 13.76 14.23 19.37
CA ALA A 74 15.15 13.85 19.52
C ALA A 74 15.46 12.63 18.66
N VAL A 75 16.65 12.61 18.07
CA VAL A 75 17.19 11.52 17.27
C VAL A 75 18.15 10.72 18.14
N ALA A 76 17.87 9.42 18.26
CA ALA A 76 18.71 8.49 18.98
C ALA A 76 20.00 8.19 18.19
N LYS A 77 21.09 7.94 18.91
CA LYS A 77 22.37 7.48 18.37
C LYS A 77 22.54 6.00 18.68
N ASN A 78 23.40 5.33 17.93
CA ASN A 78 23.74 3.93 18.15
C ASN A 78 24.09 3.65 19.62
N GLY A 79 23.40 2.68 20.22
CA GLY A 79 23.60 2.26 21.60
C GLY A 79 22.86 3.11 22.66
N ASP A 80 22.07 4.11 22.27
CA ASP A 80 21.26 4.88 23.20
C ASP A 80 20.15 4.02 23.84
N THR A 81 19.89 4.28 25.12
CA THR A 81 18.62 3.94 25.78
C THR A 81 17.79 5.21 25.94
N VAL A 82 16.50 5.06 26.27
CA VAL A 82 15.66 6.23 26.57
C VAL A 82 16.26 7.06 27.72
N THR A 83 16.84 6.41 28.73
CA THR A 83 17.52 7.08 29.83
C THR A 83 18.78 7.83 29.38
N SER A 84 19.64 7.24 28.54
CA SER A 84 20.85 7.94 28.06
C SER A 84 20.49 9.12 27.17
N LEU A 85 19.48 8.96 26.31
CA LEU A 85 18.95 10.02 25.46
C LEU A 85 18.37 11.16 26.30
N ALA A 86 17.54 10.84 27.30
CA ALA A 86 16.92 11.82 28.18
C ALA A 86 17.98 12.65 28.94
N ASN A 87 19.02 11.99 29.46
CA ASN A 87 20.15 12.65 30.10
C ASN A 87 20.93 13.55 29.13
N ARG A 88 21.10 13.14 27.87
CA ARG A 88 21.78 13.94 26.84
C ARG A 88 21.04 15.24 26.54
N ILE A 89 19.71 15.20 26.49
CA ILE A 89 18.89 16.37 26.15
C ILE A 89 18.36 17.12 27.37
N GLY A 90 18.58 16.62 28.58
CA GLY A 90 18.20 17.26 29.84
C GLY A 90 16.71 17.16 30.18
N VAL A 91 16.06 16.05 29.85
CA VAL A 91 14.63 15.79 30.17
C VAL A 91 14.47 14.62 31.13
N ASN A 92 13.28 14.48 31.72
CA ASN A 92 12.95 13.35 32.57
C ASN A 92 12.78 12.07 31.75
N ALA A 93 13.54 11.01 32.08
CA ALA A 93 13.53 9.75 31.35
C ALA A 93 12.19 9.00 31.45
N ASP A 94 11.57 8.98 32.63
CA ASP A 94 10.27 8.30 32.84
C ASP A 94 9.15 8.97 32.04
N GLU A 95 9.14 10.30 32.02
CA GLU A 95 8.16 11.06 31.25
C GLU A 95 8.35 10.86 29.75
N LEU A 96 9.60 10.93 29.26
CA LEU A 96 9.94 10.68 27.87
C LEU A 96 9.54 9.27 27.43
N ALA A 97 9.81 8.27 28.28
CA ALA A 97 9.49 6.87 28.03
C ALA A 97 7.96 6.67 27.92
N ARG A 98 7.20 7.15 28.91
CA ARG A 98 5.73 7.06 28.91
C ARG A 98 5.10 7.77 27.71
N TYR A 99 5.63 8.92 27.32
CA TYR A 99 5.11 9.68 26.19
C TYR A 99 5.24 8.91 24.87
N ASN A 100 6.33 8.15 24.69
CA ASN A 100 6.62 7.40 23.46
C ASN A 100 6.23 5.92 23.53
N GLY A 101 5.57 5.48 24.60
CA GLY A 101 5.13 4.08 24.75
C GLY A 101 6.29 3.08 24.94
N VAL A 102 7.41 3.52 25.49
CA VAL A 102 8.62 2.70 25.73
C VAL A 102 9.00 2.71 27.22
N ARG A 103 9.95 1.87 27.61
CA ARG A 103 10.52 1.84 28.96
C ARG A 103 11.83 2.63 29.03
N PRO A 104 12.22 3.19 30.19
CA PRO A 104 13.45 3.96 30.33
C PRO A 104 14.73 3.20 29.96
N ASP A 105 14.73 1.88 30.15
CA ASP A 105 15.83 0.95 29.87
C ASP A 105 15.80 0.35 28.46
N ASP A 106 14.75 0.61 27.67
CA ASP A 106 14.65 0.12 26.30
C ASP A 106 15.77 0.72 25.43
N GLN A 107 16.39 -0.13 24.62
CA GLN A 107 17.39 0.26 23.65
C GLN A 107 16.73 0.87 22.42
N LEU A 108 17.19 2.06 22.03
CA LEU A 108 16.72 2.79 20.86
C LEU A 108 17.53 2.38 19.63
N ARG A 109 16.88 2.38 18.47
CA ARG A 109 17.59 2.15 17.20
C ARG A 109 18.43 3.38 16.84
N ASP A 110 19.47 3.16 16.05
CA ASP A 110 20.25 4.26 15.50
C ASP A 110 19.39 5.12 14.57
N GLY A 111 19.40 6.42 14.76
CA GLY A 111 18.58 7.36 14.00
C GLY A 111 17.10 7.39 14.36
N GLU A 112 16.68 6.62 15.38
CA GLU A 112 15.28 6.54 15.81
C GLU A 112 14.76 7.90 16.28
N VAL A 113 13.56 8.26 15.86
CA VAL A 113 12.90 9.51 16.29
C VAL A 113 12.10 9.27 17.56
N VAL A 114 12.37 10.07 18.58
CA VAL A 114 11.68 10.08 19.87
C VAL A 114 11.02 11.44 20.06
N ALA A 115 9.70 11.48 20.21
CA ALA A 115 8.98 12.73 20.36
C ALA A 115 9.13 13.28 21.78
N LEU A 116 9.30 14.60 21.91
CA LEU A 116 9.45 15.25 23.21
C LEU A 116 8.09 15.70 23.76
N PRO A 117 7.77 15.43 25.04
CA PRO A 117 6.52 15.85 25.67
C PRO A 117 6.46 17.36 25.90
N ALA A 118 7.62 18.00 26.09
CA ALA A 118 7.76 19.44 26.29
C ALA A 118 8.95 19.97 25.49
N ARG A 119 8.95 21.28 25.23
CA ARG A 119 10.07 21.95 24.56
C ARG A 119 11.26 22.05 25.52
N VAL A 120 12.41 21.59 25.05
CA VAL A 120 13.71 21.78 25.68
C VAL A 120 14.25 23.15 25.26
N PRO A 121 14.84 23.93 26.19
CA PRO A 121 15.51 25.18 25.86
C PRO A 121 16.55 24.99 24.74
N GLU A 122 16.46 25.85 23.73
CA GLU A 122 17.40 25.90 22.61
C GLU A 122 18.48 26.94 22.90
N PRO A 123 19.77 26.63 22.70
CA PRO A 123 20.72 27.68 22.38
C PRO A 123 20.27 28.32 21.06
N LEU A 124 20.27 29.65 20.99
CA LEU A 124 19.82 30.42 19.81
C LEU A 124 20.33 29.78 18.49
N GLY A 125 19.43 29.23 17.66
CA GLY A 125 19.78 28.71 16.32
C GLY A 125 19.29 27.31 15.93
N GLY A 126 18.07 26.89 16.29
CA GLY A 126 17.47 25.66 15.75
C GLY A 126 17.25 25.70 14.22
N PRO A 127 17.11 24.54 13.54
CA PRO A 127 17.06 24.47 12.06
C PRO A 127 15.78 25.06 11.44
N ILE A 128 14.74 25.28 12.24
CA ILE A 128 13.47 25.88 11.80
C ILE A 128 13.07 26.93 12.85
N LEU A 129 13.38 28.19 12.57
CA LEU A 129 12.99 29.30 13.43
C LEU A 129 11.50 29.58 13.21
N ALA A 130 10.69 29.52 14.28
CA ALA A 130 9.39 30.19 14.27
C ALA A 130 9.62 31.69 13.97
N PRO A 131 8.67 32.40 13.33
CA PRO A 131 8.83 33.82 13.06
C PRO A 131 8.98 34.54 14.41
N VAL A 132 10.22 34.91 14.73
CA VAL A 132 10.49 35.85 15.80
C VAL A 132 10.06 37.20 15.24
N ASP A 133 9.05 37.80 15.85
CA ASP A 133 8.64 39.16 15.52
C ASP A 133 9.80 40.09 15.87
N ILE A 134 10.60 40.44 14.86
CA ILE A 134 11.84 41.20 14.98
C ILE A 134 11.59 42.55 15.68
N ASN A 135 10.36 43.06 15.62
CA ASN A 135 9.93 44.27 16.32
C ASN A 135 10.05 44.15 17.86
N SER A 136 9.95 42.94 18.42
CA SER A 136 10.05 42.71 19.86
C SER A 136 11.48 42.47 20.37
N VAL A 137 12.39 42.02 19.50
CA VAL A 137 13.79 41.74 19.84
C VAL A 137 14.71 42.91 19.45
N ALA A 138 14.36 43.67 18.42
CA ALA A 138 15.10 44.88 18.02
C ALA A 138 14.85 46.07 18.95
N GLY A 139 13.78 46.07 19.74
CA GLY A 139 13.44 47.18 20.66
C GLY A 139 14.45 47.40 21.79
N ASN A 140 15.24 46.38 22.18
CA ASN A 140 16.20 46.49 23.28
C ASN A 140 17.66 46.67 22.84
N ALA A 141 17.96 46.56 21.54
CA ALA A 141 19.32 46.66 21.01
C ALA A 141 19.56 47.92 20.16
N LEU A 142 18.51 48.62 19.73
CA LEU A 142 18.60 49.85 18.93
C LEU A 142 18.76 51.13 19.77
N ASP A 143 18.58 51.09 21.10
CA ASP A 143 18.78 52.25 21.99
C ASP A 143 20.27 52.48 22.35
N SER A 144 21.21 51.79 21.70
CA SER A 144 22.65 51.90 22.00
C SER A 144 23.56 51.78 20.78
N ALA A 145 23.27 52.48 19.67
CA ALA A 145 24.30 52.92 18.72
C ALA A 145 23.73 53.87 17.64
N GLU A 146 24.27 55.09 17.59
CA GLU A 146 24.17 56.03 16.47
C GLU A 146 24.79 55.45 15.18
N SER A 147 24.15 55.72 14.03
CA SER A 147 24.37 55.24 12.64
C SER A 147 25.80 55.50 12.05
N PRO A 148 26.20 55.07 10.81
CA PRO A 148 25.39 54.54 9.68
C PRO A 148 25.97 53.35 8.85
N GLY A 149 25.08 52.67 8.12
CA GLY A 149 25.38 52.05 6.82
C GLY A 149 25.94 50.64 6.84
N ILE A 150 25.08 49.63 6.96
CA ILE A 150 25.33 48.30 6.39
C ILE A 150 24.14 47.95 5.50
N GLU A 151 24.39 47.88 4.19
CA GLU A 151 23.50 47.19 3.26
C GLU A 151 23.54 45.70 3.61
N THR A 152 22.63 45.25 4.47
CA THR A 152 22.29 43.84 4.54
C THR A 152 21.44 43.54 3.31
N THR A 153 22.02 42.90 2.31
CA THR A 153 21.29 42.14 1.30
C THR A 153 20.28 41.27 2.05
N GLY A 154 19.01 41.68 1.99
CA GLY A 154 17.93 41.06 2.74
C GLY A 154 17.81 39.60 2.36
N LEU A 155 18.24 38.71 3.24
CA LEU A 155 17.67 37.38 3.30
C LEU A 155 16.28 37.57 3.89
N ASP A 156 15.27 37.41 3.03
CA ASP A 156 13.87 37.44 3.40
C ASP A 156 13.67 36.54 4.65
N PRO A 157 13.21 37.09 5.79
CA PRO A 157 13.02 36.34 7.04
C PRO A 157 11.92 35.26 6.91
N ASN A 158 11.25 35.19 5.76
CA ASN A 158 10.30 34.13 5.41
C ASN A 158 10.88 33.03 4.53
N THR A 159 12.21 32.86 4.49
CA THR A 159 12.79 31.64 3.90
C THR A 159 12.49 30.46 4.83
N ARG A 160 11.28 29.90 4.72
CA ARG A 160 10.85 28.67 5.38
C ARG A 160 11.64 27.51 4.79
N VAL A 161 12.80 27.22 5.37
CA VAL A 161 13.59 26.06 4.98
C VAL A 161 12.98 24.84 5.66
N GLY A 162 12.15 24.10 4.94
CA GLY A 162 11.59 22.84 5.40
C GLY A 162 10.07 22.85 5.46
N VAL A 163 9.46 21.86 4.84
CA VAL A 163 8.04 21.60 4.99
C VAL A 163 7.84 20.86 6.32
N GLU A 164 6.91 21.33 7.15
CA GLU A 164 6.62 20.71 8.45
C GLU A 164 6.03 19.30 8.22
N PRO A 165 6.70 18.24 8.69
CA PRO A 165 6.21 16.88 8.54
C PRO A 165 5.01 16.65 9.47
N ILE A 166 4.10 15.76 9.06
CA ILE A 166 2.95 15.40 9.89
C ILE A 166 3.44 14.43 10.97
N ARG A 167 3.09 14.68 12.23
CA ARG A 167 3.37 13.74 13.32
C ARG A 167 2.19 12.79 13.49
N HIS A 168 2.44 11.51 13.34
CA HIS A 168 1.45 10.44 13.53
C HIS A 168 1.83 9.60 14.76
N LYS A 169 0.86 9.25 15.60
CA LYS A 169 1.04 8.33 16.73
C LYS A 169 0.50 6.98 16.33
N VAL A 170 1.36 5.96 16.35
CA VAL A 170 0.99 4.60 15.99
C VAL A 170 -0.08 4.08 16.95
N GLU A 171 -1.23 3.75 16.40
CA GLU A 171 -2.34 3.11 17.11
C GLU A 171 -2.21 1.59 17.08
N ARG A 172 -2.99 0.93 17.93
CA ARG A 172 -3.00 -0.53 18.02
C ARG A 172 -3.45 -1.14 16.70
N GLY A 173 -2.60 -2.02 16.15
CA GLY A 173 -2.86 -2.73 14.89
C GLY A 173 -2.36 -2.01 13.63
N GLU A 174 -1.79 -0.82 13.75
CA GLU A 174 -1.15 -0.14 12.62
C GLU A 174 0.25 -0.70 12.34
N THR A 175 0.64 -0.69 11.06
CA THR A 175 1.97 -1.08 10.59
C THR A 175 2.60 0.08 9.81
N ALA A 176 3.92 0.09 9.66
CA ALA A 176 4.58 1.09 8.81
C ALA A 176 4.00 1.11 7.38
N PHE A 177 3.56 -0.04 6.85
CA PHE A 177 2.93 -0.14 5.53
C PHE A 177 1.54 0.53 5.46
N THR A 178 0.69 0.31 6.46
CA THR A 178 -0.64 0.94 6.49
C THR A 178 -0.53 2.44 6.69
N ILE A 179 0.40 2.89 7.54
CA ILE A 179 0.65 4.31 7.79
C ILE A 179 1.23 4.98 6.55
N ALA A 180 2.24 4.38 5.91
CA ALA A 180 2.82 4.91 4.68
C ALA A 180 1.75 5.09 3.59
N ARG A 181 0.87 4.10 3.43
CA ARG A 181 -0.26 4.17 2.48
C ARG A 181 -1.30 5.21 2.85
N LEU A 182 -1.62 5.36 4.14
CA LEU A 182 -2.57 6.36 4.64
C LEU A 182 -2.13 7.78 4.26
N TYR A 183 -0.84 8.06 4.35
CA TYR A 183 -0.26 9.37 4.05
C TYR A 183 0.32 9.50 2.65
N ASN A 184 0.15 8.48 1.81
CA ASN A 184 0.69 8.44 0.44
C ASN A 184 2.20 8.74 0.38
N VAL A 185 2.97 8.14 1.28
CA VAL A 185 4.43 8.21 1.32
C VAL A 185 5.05 6.84 1.05
N SER A 186 6.28 6.82 0.52
CA SER A 186 6.99 5.56 0.35
C SER A 186 7.36 4.97 1.72
N ILE A 187 7.28 3.64 1.85
CA ILE A 187 7.67 2.93 3.07
C ILE A 187 9.14 3.18 3.43
N ARG A 188 9.99 3.31 2.40
CA ARG A 188 11.42 3.55 2.55
C ARG A 188 11.68 4.96 3.08
N SER A 189 11.05 5.97 2.51
CA SER A 189 11.10 7.35 3.00
C SER A 189 10.65 7.43 4.45
N LEU A 190 9.53 6.77 4.78
CA LEU A 190 9.04 6.70 6.16
C LEU A 190 10.07 6.06 7.11
N ALA A 191 10.72 4.99 6.67
CA ALA A 191 11.73 4.29 7.44
C ALA A 191 12.99 5.13 7.66
N GLU A 192 13.52 5.74 6.61
CA GLU A 192 14.71 6.58 6.64
C GLU A 192 14.49 7.83 7.52
N TRP A 193 13.31 8.43 7.44
CA TRP A 193 12.93 9.57 8.29
C TRP A 193 12.83 9.22 9.77
N ASN A 194 12.47 7.99 10.11
CA ASN A 194 12.20 7.59 11.49
C ASN A 194 13.24 6.65 12.10
N GLY A 195 14.28 6.27 11.35
CA GLY A 195 15.27 5.28 11.78
C GLY A 195 14.66 3.89 12.02
N LEU A 196 13.70 3.48 11.17
CA LEU A 196 13.13 2.14 11.27
C LEU A 196 14.13 1.10 10.75
N ASP A 197 14.06 -0.11 11.30
CA ASP A 197 14.87 -1.24 10.85
C ASP A 197 14.44 -1.73 9.46
N SER A 198 15.23 -2.64 8.87
CA SER A 198 14.93 -3.25 7.57
C SER A 198 13.64 -4.07 7.53
N LYS A 199 13.04 -4.35 8.70
CA LYS A 199 11.73 -5.01 8.84
C LYS A 199 10.60 -4.01 9.04
N PHE A 200 10.89 -2.70 9.06
CA PHE A 200 9.94 -1.61 9.25
C PHE A 200 9.12 -1.75 10.54
N THR A 201 9.77 -2.22 11.61
CA THR A 201 9.09 -2.57 12.86
C THR A 201 8.67 -1.30 13.62
N VAL A 202 7.37 -1.12 13.81
CA VAL A 202 6.77 -0.02 14.60
C VAL A 202 6.21 -0.54 15.92
N ARG A 203 6.16 0.33 16.94
CA ARG A 203 5.59 0.04 18.26
C ARG A 203 4.31 0.81 18.48
N GLU A 204 3.35 0.22 19.19
CA GLU A 204 2.15 0.91 19.63
C GLU A 204 2.52 2.12 20.50
N GLY A 205 1.94 3.28 20.19
CA GLY A 205 2.22 4.54 20.88
C GLY A 205 3.48 5.28 20.41
N GLN A 206 4.26 4.69 19.50
CA GLN A 206 5.42 5.35 18.88
C GLN A 206 4.97 6.55 18.05
N TYR A 207 5.70 7.65 18.10
CA TYR A 207 5.48 8.78 17.19
C TYR A 207 6.36 8.63 15.96
N LEU A 208 5.77 8.79 14.78
CA LEU A 208 6.45 8.82 13.49
C LEU A 208 6.30 10.20 12.86
N LEU A 209 7.38 10.68 12.24
CA LEU A 209 7.39 11.82 11.35
C LEU A 209 7.09 11.33 9.94
N ILE A 210 5.97 11.79 9.41
CA ILE A 210 5.53 11.49 8.06
C ILE A 210 6.10 12.59 7.15
N PRO A 211 6.99 12.24 6.21
CA PRO A 211 7.48 13.19 5.24
C PRO A 211 6.33 13.70 4.37
N VAL A 212 6.35 14.98 4.08
CA VAL A 212 5.52 15.55 3.03
C VAL A 212 6.19 15.36 1.68
N ALA A 213 5.43 14.89 0.69
CA ALA A 213 5.90 14.86 -0.69
C ALA A 213 6.06 16.31 -1.19
N LEU A 214 7.23 16.64 -1.75
CA LEU A 214 7.40 17.93 -2.43
C LEU A 214 6.55 17.91 -3.71
N PRO A 215 5.60 18.84 -3.89
CA PRO A 215 4.81 18.87 -5.12
C PRO A 215 5.72 19.30 -6.29
N GLY A 216 5.97 18.37 -7.22
CA GLY A 216 6.57 18.69 -8.53
C GLY A 216 7.99 18.17 -8.80
N GLU A 217 8.58 17.36 -7.92
CA GLU A 217 9.90 16.76 -8.16
C GLU A 217 9.77 15.28 -8.58
N THR A 218 9.66 15.06 -9.90
CA THR A 218 9.95 13.77 -10.53
C THR A 218 11.46 13.55 -10.48
N THR A 219 11.94 12.82 -9.47
CA THR A 219 13.31 12.29 -9.51
C THR A 219 13.34 11.08 -10.45
N GLU A 220 14.41 10.98 -11.24
CA GLU A 220 14.65 9.84 -12.14
C GLU A 220 14.49 8.51 -11.39
N PRO A 221 13.84 7.50 -12.01
CA PRO A 221 13.68 6.20 -11.40
C PRO A 221 15.06 5.65 -11.02
N TYR A 222 15.22 5.28 -9.75
CA TYR A 222 16.35 4.46 -9.34
C TYR A 222 16.23 3.12 -10.06
N ASN A 223 17.05 2.94 -11.10
CA ASN A 223 17.30 1.64 -11.69
C ASN A 223 18.07 0.83 -10.65
N ASP A 224 17.34 -0.03 -9.92
CA ASP A 224 17.99 -1.14 -9.26
C ASP A 224 18.44 -2.10 -10.36
N THR A 225 19.71 -2.03 -10.77
CA THR A 225 20.30 -2.93 -11.76
C THR A 225 20.43 -4.37 -11.25
N THR A 226 19.63 -4.78 -10.27
CA THR A 226 19.44 -6.16 -9.82
C THR A 226 18.00 -6.34 -9.32
N THR A 227 17.01 -6.01 -10.16
CA THR A 227 15.75 -6.74 -10.11
C THR A 227 15.75 -7.71 -11.29
N GLU A 228 16.26 -8.91 -11.05
CA GLU A 228 16.04 -10.02 -11.97
C GLU A 228 14.53 -10.24 -12.11
N LEU A 229 14.05 -10.29 -13.36
CA LEU A 229 12.64 -10.59 -13.64
C LEU A 229 12.25 -11.91 -12.96
N PRO A 230 11.03 -12.05 -12.44
CA PRO A 230 10.49 -13.36 -12.07
C PRO A 230 10.60 -14.31 -13.26
N GLY A 231 11.50 -15.29 -13.19
CA GLY A 231 11.83 -16.22 -14.28
C GLY A 231 13.26 -16.15 -14.83
N ALA A 232 14.11 -15.22 -14.38
CA ALA A 232 15.55 -15.34 -14.60
C ALA A 232 16.09 -16.42 -13.66
N GLY A 233 16.37 -17.60 -14.21
CA GLY A 233 16.94 -18.69 -13.43
C GLY A 233 18.29 -18.28 -12.85
N SER A 234 18.47 -18.46 -11.54
CA SER A 234 19.79 -18.54 -10.94
C SER A 234 20.60 -19.55 -11.75
N ILE A 235 21.71 -19.14 -12.36
CA ILE A 235 22.71 -20.10 -12.85
C ILE A 235 23.21 -20.86 -11.62
N THR A 236 22.63 -22.02 -11.35
CA THR A 236 23.20 -22.93 -10.36
C THR A 236 24.54 -23.37 -10.95
N PRO A 237 25.67 -23.17 -10.27
CA PRO A 237 26.95 -23.69 -10.77
C PRO A 237 26.80 -25.19 -10.96
N THR A 238 27.18 -25.68 -12.13
CA THR A 238 27.10 -27.10 -12.47
C THR A 238 27.89 -27.89 -11.43
N PRO A 239 27.28 -28.85 -10.71
CA PRO A 239 28.01 -29.71 -9.80
C PRO A 239 29.10 -30.48 -10.57
N PRO A 240 30.27 -30.78 -9.97
CA PRO A 240 31.42 -31.37 -10.66
C PRO A 240 31.18 -32.75 -11.28
N SER A 241 30.00 -33.35 -11.05
CA SER A 241 29.60 -34.64 -11.59
C SER A 241 29.10 -34.61 -13.04
N ALA A 242 28.97 -33.43 -13.68
CA ALA A 242 28.50 -33.32 -15.08
C ALA A 242 29.62 -33.35 -16.15
N ALA A 243 30.88 -33.59 -15.78
CA ALA A 243 32.01 -33.59 -16.71
C ALA A 243 32.43 -34.98 -17.23
N THR A 244 31.74 -36.05 -16.82
CA THR A 244 32.07 -37.42 -17.27
C THR A 244 30.81 -38.11 -17.79
N PRO A 245 30.73 -38.51 -19.07
CA PRO A 245 29.58 -39.26 -19.57
C PRO A 245 29.51 -40.64 -18.87
N LEU A 246 28.29 -41.02 -18.49
CA LEU A 246 27.95 -42.38 -18.04
C LEU A 246 28.11 -43.37 -19.21
N PRO A 247 28.45 -44.64 -18.96
CA PRO A 247 28.52 -45.67 -20.00
C PRO A 247 27.16 -45.90 -20.66
N ASP A 248 27.15 -46.17 -21.96
CA ASP A 248 25.93 -46.47 -22.72
C ASP A 248 25.27 -47.77 -22.21
N GLU A 249 24.01 -47.67 -21.80
CA GLU A 249 23.16 -48.81 -21.46
C GLU A 249 22.49 -49.36 -22.72
N ASP A 250 22.84 -50.61 -23.06
CA ASP A 250 22.17 -51.40 -24.09
C ASP A 250 20.88 -52.01 -23.51
N THR A 251 19.75 -51.30 -23.64
CA THR A 251 18.43 -51.90 -23.35
C THR A 251 17.67 -52.18 -24.64
N THR A 252 17.44 -53.47 -24.89
CA THR A 252 16.62 -53.98 -25.98
C THR A 252 15.13 -53.67 -25.74
N PRO A 253 14.34 -53.25 -26.75
CA PRO A 253 12.95 -52.88 -26.55
C PRO A 253 12.06 -54.13 -26.45
N LEU A 254 11.29 -54.24 -25.36
CA LEU A 254 10.17 -55.16 -25.26
C LEU A 254 8.86 -54.45 -25.65
N SER A 255 8.21 -55.08 -26.63
CA SER A 255 6.86 -54.93 -27.18
C SER A 255 5.76 -54.28 -26.33
N GLN A 256 4.96 -53.46 -27.05
CA GLN A 256 3.52 -53.16 -26.92
C GLN A 256 2.94 -52.74 -25.56
N ALA A 257 2.42 -51.52 -25.52
CA ALA A 257 1.37 -51.09 -24.61
C ALA A 257 0.14 -50.64 -25.42
N ASP A 258 -1.00 -51.20 -25.04
CA ASP A 258 -2.31 -51.03 -25.65
C ASP A 258 -2.79 -49.56 -25.71
N GLU A 259 -3.49 -49.22 -26.79
CA GLU A 259 -4.36 -48.05 -26.87
C GLU A 259 -5.48 -48.17 -25.83
N ASN A 260 -5.34 -47.49 -24.70
CA ASN A 260 -6.48 -47.16 -23.85
C ASN A 260 -6.82 -45.69 -24.10
N THR A 261 -7.92 -45.47 -24.82
CA THR A 261 -8.50 -44.16 -25.09
C THR A 261 -8.82 -43.49 -23.75
N ALA A 262 -8.06 -42.47 -23.40
CA ALA A 262 -8.44 -41.56 -22.32
C ALA A 262 -9.81 -40.94 -22.68
N PRO A 263 -10.76 -40.84 -21.73
CA PRO A 263 -12.00 -40.13 -21.98
C PRO A 263 -11.70 -38.70 -22.39
N ASP A 264 -12.25 -38.27 -23.53
CA ASP A 264 -12.22 -36.88 -23.96
C ASP A 264 -13.05 -36.04 -22.97
N LEU A 265 -12.36 -35.28 -22.13
CA LEU A 265 -12.96 -34.35 -21.17
C LEU A 265 -13.29 -32.99 -21.81
N GLY A 266 -13.15 -32.84 -23.13
CA GLY A 266 -13.49 -31.63 -23.87
C GLY A 266 -14.99 -31.34 -23.92
N ASP A 267 -15.83 -32.39 -23.93
CA ASP A 267 -17.28 -32.25 -24.14
C ASP A 267 -18.11 -32.03 -22.85
N SER A 268 -17.44 -31.82 -21.71
CA SER A 268 -18.09 -31.38 -20.47
C SER A 268 -17.56 -30.06 -19.91
N GLN A 269 -16.80 -29.31 -20.71
CA GLN A 269 -16.72 -27.87 -20.52
C GLN A 269 -18.03 -27.24 -20.96
N THR A 270 -19.03 -27.34 -20.07
CA THR A 270 -20.14 -26.39 -20.07
C THR A 270 -19.48 -25.01 -20.03
N ALA A 271 -19.75 -24.23 -21.06
CA ALA A 271 -19.33 -22.84 -21.20
C ALA A 271 -19.34 -22.16 -19.84
N ALA A 272 -18.25 -21.45 -19.52
CA ALA A 272 -18.09 -20.70 -18.29
C ALA A 272 -19.40 -19.99 -17.94
N ASP A 273 -20.10 -20.55 -16.94
CA ASP A 273 -21.31 -19.96 -16.38
C ASP A 273 -20.87 -18.62 -15.81
N THR A 274 -21.23 -17.56 -16.50
CA THR A 274 -20.82 -16.19 -16.22
C THR A 274 -21.26 -15.81 -14.81
N GLY A 275 -20.30 -15.82 -13.88
CA GLY A 275 -20.28 -14.94 -12.71
C GLY A 275 -21.16 -15.26 -11.51
N ARG A 276 -21.97 -16.33 -11.51
CA ARG A 276 -22.82 -16.64 -10.33
C ARG A 276 -22.09 -17.49 -9.28
N MET A 277 -21.98 -16.93 -8.09
CA MET A 277 -21.46 -17.56 -6.88
C MET A 277 -22.47 -18.55 -6.31
N THR A 278 -21.99 -19.59 -5.64
CA THR A 278 -22.82 -20.51 -4.87
C THR A 278 -22.85 -20.10 -3.39
N TRP A 279 -23.93 -20.47 -2.71
CA TRP A 279 -24.06 -20.26 -1.27
C TRP A 279 -22.92 -20.93 -0.48
N PRO A 280 -22.21 -20.20 0.40
CA PRO A 280 -21.09 -20.75 1.16
C PRO A 280 -21.55 -21.76 2.23
N VAL A 281 -22.76 -21.58 2.75
CA VAL A 281 -23.49 -22.52 3.60
C VAL A 281 -24.98 -22.44 3.24
N ARG A 282 -25.76 -23.47 3.61
CA ARG A 282 -27.21 -23.45 3.45
C ARG A 282 -27.88 -23.02 4.75
N GLY A 283 -28.67 -21.96 4.69
CA GLY A 283 -29.52 -21.50 5.79
C GLY A 283 -30.09 -20.12 5.54
N ASP A 284 -30.82 -19.60 6.52
CA ASP A 284 -31.51 -18.32 6.41
C ASP A 284 -30.54 -17.14 6.63
N ILE A 285 -30.76 -16.04 5.91
CA ILE A 285 -30.07 -14.78 6.18
C ILE A 285 -30.64 -14.19 7.47
N ILE A 286 -29.80 -14.07 8.50
CA ILE A 286 -30.17 -13.46 9.80
C ILE A 286 -29.66 -12.02 9.94
N ARG A 287 -28.81 -11.58 9.03
CA ARG A 287 -28.41 -10.17 8.86
C ARG A 287 -28.23 -9.89 7.38
N GLU A 288 -28.99 -8.94 6.89
CA GLU A 288 -28.92 -8.49 5.49
C GLU A 288 -27.79 -7.47 5.30
N TYR A 289 -27.33 -7.37 4.05
CA TYR A 289 -26.39 -6.34 3.64
C TYR A 289 -27.05 -4.97 3.72
N SER A 290 -26.30 -3.98 4.22
CA SER A 290 -26.71 -2.58 4.24
C SER A 290 -25.47 -1.70 4.17
N LYS A 291 -25.20 -1.09 3.01
CA LYS A 291 -24.03 -0.22 2.77
C LYS A 291 -23.78 0.75 3.93
N GLY A 292 -22.58 0.72 4.53
CA GLY A 292 -22.18 1.58 5.65
C GLY A 292 -22.69 1.15 7.03
N LYS A 293 -23.41 0.02 7.14
CA LYS A 293 -23.85 -0.59 8.42
C LYS A 293 -23.45 -2.06 8.52
N SER A 294 -23.65 -2.82 7.45
CA SER A 294 -23.25 -4.22 7.34
C SER A 294 -22.72 -4.46 5.93
N GLU A 295 -21.44 -4.80 5.85
CA GLU A 295 -20.68 -4.93 4.61
C GLU A 295 -20.89 -6.30 3.92
N GLY A 296 -21.70 -7.18 4.51
CA GLY A 296 -22.03 -8.50 3.99
C GLY A 296 -23.34 -9.04 4.57
N ILE A 297 -23.54 -10.34 4.44
CA ILE A 297 -24.69 -11.07 4.99
C ILE A 297 -24.25 -12.08 6.04
N ASP A 298 -25.09 -12.31 7.05
CA ASP A 298 -24.92 -13.45 7.97
C ASP A 298 -25.88 -14.57 7.58
N ILE A 299 -25.33 -15.75 7.30
CA ILE A 299 -26.11 -16.93 6.92
C ILE A 299 -26.08 -17.92 8.09
N ALA A 300 -27.24 -18.17 8.69
CA ALA A 300 -27.37 -19.06 9.84
C ALA A 300 -27.10 -20.52 9.48
N ALA A 301 -26.24 -21.18 10.24
CA ALA A 301 -26.00 -22.61 10.12
C ALA A 301 -25.37 -23.14 11.42
N ALA A 302 -25.55 -24.44 11.68
CA ALA A 302 -25.08 -25.05 12.90
C ALA A 302 -23.54 -24.93 13.04
N PRO A 303 -23.01 -24.74 14.26
CA PRO A 303 -21.57 -24.81 14.47
C PRO A 303 -20.95 -26.11 13.96
N GLY A 304 -19.74 -26.04 13.42
CA GLY A 304 -19.06 -27.14 12.75
C GLY A 304 -19.52 -27.40 11.31
N THR A 305 -20.54 -26.68 10.81
CA THR A 305 -20.96 -26.79 9.40
C THR A 305 -19.81 -26.37 8.47
N PRO A 306 -19.45 -27.17 7.46
CA PRO A 306 -18.42 -26.79 6.49
C PRO A 306 -18.83 -25.56 5.68
N VAL A 307 -17.97 -24.54 5.69
CA VAL A 307 -18.09 -23.34 4.85
C VAL A 307 -17.33 -23.57 3.56
N LYS A 308 -18.01 -23.34 2.44
CA LYS A 308 -17.51 -23.63 1.09
C LYS A 308 -17.17 -22.35 0.33
N ALA A 309 -16.23 -22.45 -0.61
CA ALA A 309 -15.90 -21.38 -1.53
C ALA A 309 -17.08 -21.08 -2.46
N ALA A 310 -17.49 -19.82 -2.51
CA ALA A 310 -18.61 -19.37 -3.32
C ALA A 310 -18.31 -19.45 -4.84
N ALA A 311 -17.05 -19.31 -5.23
CA ALA A 311 -16.58 -19.48 -6.61
C ALA A 311 -15.13 -19.99 -6.64
N ALA A 312 -14.64 -20.35 -7.82
CA ALA A 312 -13.23 -20.70 -8.02
C ALA A 312 -12.35 -19.44 -7.89
N GLY A 313 -11.17 -19.57 -7.30
CA GLY A 313 -10.29 -18.43 -7.04
C GLY A 313 -8.98 -18.82 -6.37
N VAL A 314 -8.29 -17.82 -5.84
CA VAL A 314 -7.04 -17.97 -5.08
C VAL A 314 -7.22 -17.36 -3.70
N VAL A 315 -6.79 -18.06 -2.65
CA VAL A 315 -6.78 -17.53 -1.29
C VAL A 315 -5.76 -16.39 -1.21
N ALA A 316 -6.24 -15.15 -1.28
CA ALA A 316 -5.41 -13.95 -1.31
C ALA A 316 -4.81 -13.65 0.07
N ALA A 317 -5.61 -13.86 1.12
CA ALA A 317 -5.19 -13.65 2.49
C ALA A 317 -5.97 -14.54 3.46
N ILE A 318 -5.31 -14.87 4.56
CA ILE A 318 -5.94 -15.38 5.78
C ILE A 318 -5.46 -14.45 6.88
N THR A 319 -6.39 -13.72 7.48
CA THR A 319 -6.13 -12.77 8.58
C THR A 319 -6.95 -13.16 9.80
N GLU A 320 -6.84 -12.41 10.89
CA GLU A 320 -7.64 -12.60 12.09
C GLU A 320 -8.29 -11.28 12.50
N ASP A 321 -9.49 -11.34 13.10
CA ASP A 321 -10.13 -10.17 13.73
C ASP A 321 -9.47 -9.83 15.09
N SER A 322 -9.97 -8.80 15.76
CA SER A 322 -9.47 -8.38 17.08
C SER A 322 -9.60 -9.43 18.19
N ASN A 323 -10.40 -10.47 17.98
CA ASN A 323 -10.62 -11.59 18.89
C ASN A 323 -9.86 -12.85 18.46
N GLY A 324 -8.95 -12.75 17.47
CA GLY A 324 -8.20 -13.88 16.94
C GLY A 324 -9.05 -14.81 16.06
N VAL A 325 -10.15 -14.33 15.50
CA VAL A 325 -11.06 -15.12 14.67
C VAL A 325 -10.58 -15.09 13.22
N PRO A 326 -10.29 -16.23 12.60
CA PRO A 326 -9.83 -16.26 11.22
C PRO A 326 -10.84 -15.65 10.23
N ILE A 327 -10.28 -14.96 9.23
CA ILE A 327 -10.97 -14.40 8.08
C ILE A 327 -10.24 -14.89 6.83
N ILE A 328 -10.97 -15.52 5.92
CA ILE A 328 -10.43 -15.95 4.62
C ILE A 328 -10.89 -14.95 3.56
N VAL A 329 -9.94 -14.48 2.74
CA VAL A 329 -10.22 -13.66 1.56
C VAL A 329 -9.82 -14.42 0.31
N ILE A 330 -10.78 -14.63 -0.59
CA ILE A 330 -10.55 -15.30 -1.88
C ILE A 330 -10.69 -14.27 -2.99
N LYS A 331 -9.66 -14.19 -3.84
CA LYS A 331 -9.69 -13.42 -5.09
C LYS A 331 -10.21 -14.30 -6.22
N HIS A 332 -11.25 -13.81 -6.89
CA HIS A 332 -11.88 -14.43 -8.04
C HIS A 332 -11.46 -13.72 -9.33
N PRO A 333 -11.86 -14.24 -10.50
CA PRO A 333 -11.86 -13.47 -11.75
C PRO A 333 -12.65 -12.15 -11.63
N ASP A 334 -12.46 -11.24 -12.59
CA ASP A 334 -13.19 -9.96 -12.69
C ASP A 334 -13.02 -9.01 -11.48
N ASN A 335 -11.88 -9.12 -10.78
CA ASN A 335 -11.53 -8.27 -9.63
C ASN A 335 -12.47 -8.41 -8.41
N LEU A 336 -13.27 -9.48 -8.39
CA LEU A 336 -14.20 -9.77 -7.31
C LEU A 336 -13.50 -10.50 -6.17
N LEU A 337 -13.81 -10.11 -4.94
CA LEU A 337 -13.28 -10.71 -3.72
C LEU A 337 -14.44 -11.26 -2.88
N THR A 338 -14.24 -12.42 -2.27
CA THR A 338 -15.15 -12.92 -1.23
C THR A 338 -14.44 -13.01 0.11
N VAL A 339 -15.15 -12.63 1.16
CA VAL A 339 -14.65 -12.65 2.54
C VAL A 339 -15.52 -13.60 3.35
N TYR A 340 -14.89 -14.50 4.10
CA TYR A 340 -15.53 -15.46 5.00
C TYR A 340 -15.00 -15.23 6.40
N SER A 341 -15.87 -14.86 7.34
CA SER A 341 -15.50 -14.66 8.74
C SER A 341 -16.47 -15.37 9.68
N ASN A 342 -16.15 -15.35 10.99
CA ASN A 342 -16.75 -16.21 12.01
C ASN A 342 -16.56 -17.72 11.73
N ILE A 343 -15.38 -18.06 11.20
CA ILE A 343 -14.99 -19.42 10.80
C ILE A 343 -13.79 -19.93 11.62
N GLY A 344 -13.63 -21.24 11.69
CA GLY A 344 -12.53 -21.94 12.36
C GLY A 344 -12.19 -23.24 11.64
N ASN A 345 -11.24 -24.02 12.17
CA ASN A 345 -10.79 -25.30 11.56
C ASN A 345 -10.47 -25.16 10.06
N LEU A 346 -9.52 -24.29 9.73
CA LEU A 346 -9.19 -23.96 8.34
C LEU A 346 -8.62 -25.19 7.61
N ARG A 347 -9.02 -25.34 6.34
CA ARG A 347 -8.64 -26.44 5.45
C ARG A 347 -7.77 -25.97 4.27
N VAL A 348 -7.49 -24.67 4.22
CA VAL A 348 -6.73 -24.00 3.14
C VAL A 348 -5.69 -23.06 3.74
N ALA A 349 -4.66 -22.76 2.96
CA ALA A 349 -3.60 -21.82 3.26
C ALA A 349 -3.58 -20.64 2.27
N LYS A 350 -2.87 -19.56 2.64
CA LYS A 350 -2.67 -18.42 1.74
C LYS A 350 -1.93 -18.87 0.48
N GLY A 351 -2.44 -18.45 -0.68
CA GLY A 351 -1.91 -18.82 -2.00
C GLY A 351 -2.56 -20.05 -2.62
N ASP A 352 -3.38 -20.80 -1.88
CA ASP A 352 -4.05 -21.99 -2.41
C ASP A 352 -5.06 -21.62 -3.50
N LYS A 353 -5.07 -22.41 -4.57
CA LYS A 353 -6.13 -22.37 -5.57
C LYS A 353 -7.31 -23.17 -5.05
N VAL A 354 -8.50 -22.57 -5.10
CA VAL A 354 -9.74 -23.19 -4.64
C VAL A 354 -10.75 -23.24 -5.76
N THR A 355 -11.56 -24.28 -5.78
CA THR A 355 -12.65 -24.48 -6.75
C THR A 355 -14.00 -24.13 -6.13
N ARG A 356 -14.99 -23.80 -6.98
CA ARG A 356 -16.35 -23.49 -6.50
C ARG A 356 -16.92 -24.67 -5.70
N GLY A 357 -17.38 -24.42 -4.48
CA GLY A 357 -17.92 -25.42 -3.56
C GLY A 357 -16.88 -26.18 -2.73
N GLN A 358 -15.58 -25.89 -2.89
CA GLN A 358 -14.51 -26.50 -2.11
C GLN A 358 -14.64 -26.11 -0.62
N PRO A 359 -14.55 -27.06 0.33
CA PRO A 359 -14.54 -26.74 1.76
C PRO A 359 -13.32 -25.90 2.13
N LEU A 360 -13.55 -24.78 2.80
CA LEU A 360 -12.52 -23.83 3.23
C LEU A 360 -12.24 -23.92 4.73
N ALA A 361 -13.31 -24.01 5.51
CA ALA A 361 -13.29 -23.94 6.96
C ALA A 361 -14.62 -24.48 7.51
N GLU A 362 -14.85 -24.32 8.81
CA GLU A 362 -16.09 -24.67 9.49
C GLU A 362 -16.62 -23.47 10.30
N ILE A 363 -17.93 -23.40 10.52
CA ILE A 363 -18.49 -22.41 11.45
C ILE A 363 -18.00 -22.70 12.87
N ARG A 364 -17.59 -21.65 13.59
CA ARG A 364 -17.05 -21.80 14.95
C ARG A 364 -18.10 -22.31 15.92
N SER A 365 -17.62 -23.04 16.94
CA SER A 365 -18.42 -23.47 18.10
C SER A 365 -18.79 -22.33 19.05
N THR A 366 -18.07 -21.20 18.98
CA THR A 366 -18.25 -20.03 19.84
C THR A 366 -18.72 -18.83 19.03
N GLY A 367 -19.56 -17.99 19.63
CA GLY A 367 -20.15 -16.82 18.97
C GLY A 367 -21.50 -17.12 18.30
N THR A 368 -21.83 -16.34 17.27
CA THR A 368 -23.07 -16.50 16.50
C THR A 368 -23.01 -17.77 15.67
N ALA A 369 -24.09 -18.56 15.64
CA ALA A 369 -24.21 -19.74 14.77
C ALA A 369 -24.53 -19.33 13.31
N ALA A 370 -23.63 -18.55 12.71
CA ALA A 370 -23.75 -18.06 11.35
C ALA A 370 -22.36 -17.78 10.75
N VAL A 371 -22.21 -17.91 9.43
CA VAL A 371 -21.04 -17.38 8.73
C VAL A 371 -21.34 -15.96 8.28
N HIS A 372 -20.37 -15.06 8.43
CA HIS A 372 -20.44 -13.73 7.81
C HIS A 372 -19.74 -13.79 6.45
N PHE A 373 -20.48 -13.44 5.41
CA PHE A 373 -20.07 -13.55 4.02
C PHE A 373 -20.18 -12.18 3.33
N GLU A 374 -19.07 -11.71 2.77
CA GLU A 374 -19.02 -10.48 1.98
C GLU A 374 -18.62 -10.77 0.54
N VAL A 375 -19.12 -9.94 -0.38
CA VAL A 375 -18.64 -9.84 -1.76
C VAL A 375 -18.16 -8.42 -1.96
N ARG A 376 -16.97 -8.25 -2.54
CA ARG A 376 -16.37 -6.94 -2.78
C ARG A 376 -15.94 -6.82 -4.23
N ASP A 377 -16.31 -5.72 -4.88
CA ASP A 377 -15.76 -5.31 -6.17
C ASP A 377 -14.58 -4.37 -5.91
N GLY A 378 -13.36 -4.92 -5.99
CA GLY A 378 -12.16 -4.25 -5.50
C GLY A 378 -12.27 -3.88 -4.02
N PHE A 379 -12.41 -2.59 -3.72
CA PHE A 379 -12.51 -2.07 -2.35
C PHE A 379 -13.95 -1.81 -1.89
N GLU A 380 -14.94 -1.84 -2.78
CA GLU A 380 -16.33 -1.58 -2.41
C GLU A 380 -17.06 -2.87 -2.06
N SER A 381 -17.70 -2.89 -0.88
CA SER A 381 -18.61 -3.97 -0.50
C SER A 381 -19.90 -3.86 -1.29
N VAL A 382 -20.30 -4.93 -1.95
CA VAL A 382 -21.54 -5.03 -2.73
C VAL A 382 -22.48 -6.03 -2.10
N ASN A 383 -23.77 -5.96 -2.42
CA ASN A 383 -24.76 -6.88 -1.86
C ASN A 383 -24.47 -8.33 -2.31
N PRO A 384 -24.11 -9.25 -1.40
CA PRO A 384 -23.78 -10.63 -1.76
C PRO A 384 -24.94 -11.38 -2.41
N ALA A 385 -26.19 -11.05 -2.04
CA ALA A 385 -27.37 -11.73 -2.56
C ALA A 385 -27.52 -11.61 -4.08
N ASP A 386 -26.96 -10.57 -4.69
CA ASP A 386 -27.03 -10.34 -6.14
C ASP A 386 -26.11 -11.29 -6.93
N PHE A 387 -25.10 -11.88 -6.26
CA PHE A 387 -24.13 -12.80 -6.85
C PHE A 387 -24.46 -14.26 -6.59
N LEU A 388 -25.28 -14.55 -5.58
CA LEU A 388 -25.53 -15.90 -5.10
C LEU A 388 -26.62 -16.64 -5.91
N SER A 389 -26.44 -17.95 -6.06
CA SER A 389 -27.29 -18.86 -6.84
C SER A 389 -27.49 -20.21 -6.20
#